data_AF-A0A7X5WWR0-F1
#
_entry.id   AF-A0A7X5WWR0-F1
#
_cell.length_a   1.000
_cell.length_b   1.000
_cell.length_c   1.000
_cell.angle_alpha   90.00
_cell.angle_beta   90.00
_cell.angle_gamma   90.00
#
_symmetry.space_group_name_H-M   'P 1'
#
loop_
_entity.id
_entity.type
_entity.pdbx_description
1 polymer ?
#
loop_
_entity_poly.entity_id
_entity_poly.type
_entity_poly.pdbx_seq_one_letter_code
_entity_poly.pdbx_strand_id
1 'polypeptide(L)'
;MAPGWWWSSTTKRLVAYGSGVMRTQMMLLDRDPAVVALACRPVELVWREDGKVVGHAPQLMARLQDGSGLLLDCVGHSGSSARLAERARVVAAAAEAVGWSYRLARPPDPGWWPMCGGWRVTGIPGTPQGVHAGSGGGVQQSAAGGGGCAGAG
;
A
#
# COMPACT_ATOMS: atom_id res chain seq x y z
N MET A 1 9.49 -4.42 -18.34
CA MET A 1 8.41 -5.42 -18.36
C MET A 1 7.47 -5.21 -17.19
N ALA A 2 6.21 -4.96 -17.50
CA ALA A 2 5.03 -5.01 -16.64
C ALA A 2 3.83 -5.24 -17.57
N PRO A 3 2.73 -5.87 -17.13
CA PRO A 3 2.46 -6.46 -15.81
C PRO A 3 3.20 -7.80 -15.56
N GLY A 4 3.08 -8.37 -14.35
CA GLY A 4 3.67 -9.67 -14.01
C GLY A 4 3.34 -10.18 -12.59
N TRP A 5 4.05 -11.23 -12.15
CA TRP A 5 3.90 -11.84 -10.83
C TRP A 5 5.20 -11.78 -10.02
N TRP A 6 5.09 -11.51 -8.72
CA TRP A 6 6.18 -11.58 -7.75
C TRP A 6 5.95 -12.76 -6.81
N TRP A 7 6.93 -13.65 -6.67
CA TRP A 7 6.91 -14.64 -5.60
C TRP A 7 7.30 -13.98 -4.29
N SER A 8 6.34 -13.80 -3.39
CA SER A 8 6.59 -13.23 -2.06
C SER A 8 7.21 -14.30 -1.16
N SER A 9 8.44 -14.05 -0.73
CA SER A 9 9.14 -14.86 0.26
C SER A 9 8.50 -14.75 1.66
N THR A 10 7.85 -13.62 1.97
CA THR A 10 7.08 -13.40 3.22
C THR A 10 5.83 -14.28 3.27
N THR A 11 5.05 -14.33 2.19
CA THR A 11 3.75 -15.03 2.19
C THR A 11 3.76 -16.40 1.52
N LYS A 12 4.87 -16.77 0.85
CA LYS A 12 5.02 -17.96 0.01
C LYS A 12 3.93 -18.08 -1.06
N ARG A 13 3.59 -16.96 -1.69
CA ARG A 13 2.53 -16.85 -2.69
C ARG A 13 2.94 -15.93 -3.83
N LEU A 14 2.29 -16.10 -4.97
CA LEU A 14 2.39 -15.16 -6.07
C LEU A 14 1.48 -13.95 -5.82
N VAL A 15 2.04 -12.75 -5.93
CA VAL A 15 1.31 -11.49 -5.88
C VAL A 15 1.53 -10.73 -7.18
N ALA A 16 0.47 -10.29 -7.83
CA ALA A 16 0.57 -9.63 -9.12
C ALA A 16 1.01 -8.16 -8.97
N TYR A 17 1.64 -7.63 -10.01
CA TYR A 17 2.00 -6.22 -10.13
C TYR A 17 1.68 -5.68 -11.52
N GLY A 18 1.24 -4.42 -11.58
CA GLY A 18 0.87 -3.74 -12.83
C GLY A 18 1.98 -2.86 -13.43
N SER A 19 3.01 -2.51 -12.65
CA SER A 19 4.06 -1.57 -13.09
C SER A 19 5.45 -1.94 -12.56
N GLY A 20 6.48 -1.39 -13.20
CA GLY A 20 7.87 -1.56 -12.73
C GLY A 20 8.09 -0.97 -11.34
N VAL A 21 7.44 0.17 -11.03
CA VAL A 21 7.50 0.79 -9.69
C VAL A 21 6.85 -0.11 -8.65
N MET A 22 5.67 -0.69 -8.95
CA MET A 22 5.02 -1.67 -8.06
C MET A 22 5.94 -2.87 -7.79
N ARG A 23 6.57 -3.42 -8.84
CA ARG A 23 7.52 -4.53 -8.68
C ARG A 23 8.66 -4.17 -7.74
N THR A 24 9.25 -2.98 -7.89
CA THR A 24 10.32 -2.51 -7.01
C THR A 24 9.83 -2.32 -5.58
N GLN A 25 8.66 -1.72 -5.37
CA GLN A 25 8.09 -1.55 -4.03
C GLN A 25 7.78 -2.90 -3.37
N MET A 26 7.27 -3.86 -4.13
CA MET A 26 6.99 -5.21 -3.66
C MET A 26 8.26 -5.96 -3.25
N MET A 27 9.34 -5.85 -4.03
CA MET A 27 10.66 -6.37 -3.66
C MET A 27 11.15 -5.80 -2.32
N LEU A 28 11.00 -4.49 -2.12
CA LEU A 28 11.43 -3.83 -0.89
C LEU A 28 10.60 -4.30 0.32
N LEU A 29 9.28 -4.30 0.17
CA LEU A 29 8.37 -4.76 1.22
C LEU A 29 8.60 -6.23 1.58
N ASP A 30 8.82 -7.10 0.60
CA ASP A 30 9.03 -8.54 0.82
C ASP A 30 10.39 -8.85 1.47
N ARG A 31 11.34 -7.91 1.43
CA ARG A 31 12.62 -8.01 2.14
C ARG A 31 12.55 -7.47 3.57
N ASP A 32 11.61 -6.59 3.88
CA ASP A 32 11.54 -5.96 5.20
C ASP A 32 11.06 -6.97 6.25
N PRO A 33 11.86 -7.30 7.28
CA PRO A 33 11.46 -8.26 8.29
C PRO A 33 10.19 -7.83 9.04
N ALA A 34 9.88 -6.53 9.14
CA ALA A 34 8.67 -6.05 9.80
C ALA A 34 7.39 -6.40 9.03
N VAL A 35 7.49 -6.76 7.74
CA VAL A 35 6.33 -7.12 6.91
C VAL A 35 6.02 -8.60 7.05
N VAL A 36 4.76 -8.91 7.41
CA VAL A 36 4.27 -10.29 7.61
C VAL A 36 3.26 -10.73 6.57
N ALA A 37 2.69 -9.80 5.79
CA ALA A 37 1.84 -10.14 4.65
C ALA A 37 1.88 -9.06 3.57
N LEU A 38 1.62 -9.45 2.32
CA LEU A 38 1.58 -8.57 1.15
C LEU A 38 0.39 -8.91 0.25
N ALA A 39 -0.24 -7.89 -0.32
CA ALA A 39 -1.36 -8.04 -1.25
C ALA A 39 -1.34 -6.98 -2.38
N CYS A 40 -1.77 -7.39 -3.57
CA CYS A 40 -2.13 -6.51 -4.70
C CYS A 40 -3.59 -6.08 -4.50
N ARG A 41 -3.87 -4.77 -4.51
CA ARG A 41 -5.24 -4.20 -4.44
C ARG A 41 -6.14 -4.89 -3.41
N PRO A 42 -5.78 -4.85 -2.11
CA PRO A 42 -6.47 -5.64 -1.08
C PRO A 42 -7.91 -5.22 -0.81
N VAL A 43 -8.23 -3.95 -1.08
CA VAL A 43 -9.50 -3.32 -0.73
C VAL A 43 -9.77 -2.19 -1.72
N GLU A 44 -11.06 -1.92 -1.96
CA GLU A 44 -11.53 -0.73 -2.65
C GLU A 44 -12.25 0.17 -1.65
N LEU A 45 -11.78 1.41 -1.51
CA LEU A 45 -12.46 2.44 -0.73
C LEU A 45 -13.46 3.14 -1.64
N VAL A 46 -14.69 3.31 -1.15
CA VAL A 46 -15.78 3.97 -1.88
C VAL A 46 -16.37 5.06 -1.00
N TRP A 47 -16.50 6.27 -1.54
CA TRP A 47 -17.05 7.43 -0.83
C TRP A 47 -17.89 8.31 -1.76
N ARG A 48 -18.53 9.33 -1.20
CA ARG A 48 -19.26 10.36 -1.96
C ARG A 48 -18.46 11.65 -2.02
N GLU A 49 -18.39 12.24 -3.20
CA GLU A 49 -17.71 13.51 -3.50
C GLU A 49 -18.57 14.27 -4.54
N ASP A 50 -18.98 15.50 -4.23
CA ASP A 50 -19.84 16.34 -5.09
C ASP A 50 -21.08 15.60 -5.65
N GLY A 51 -21.73 14.80 -4.80
CA GLY A 51 -22.90 14.01 -5.16
C GLY A 51 -22.61 12.77 -6.01
N LYS A 52 -21.35 12.50 -6.37
CA LYS A 52 -20.91 11.32 -7.12
C LYS A 52 -20.30 10.27 -6.20
N VAL A 53 -20.49 9.00 -6.55
CA VAL A 53 -19.80 7.89 -5.89
C VAL A 53 -18.44 7.71 -6.55
N VAL A 54 -17.37 7.81 -5.75
CA VAL A 54 -15.99 7.66 -6.20
C VAL A 54 -15.38 6.44 -5.51
N GLY A 55 -14.61 5.65 -6.27
CA GLY A 55 -13.86 4.50 -5.78
C GLY A 55 -12.37 4.65 -6.02
N HIS A 56 -11.57 4.11 -5.10
CA HIS A 56 -10.14 3.94 -5.25
C HIS A 56 -9.63 2.72 -4.48
N ALA A 57 -8.88 1.86 -5.16
CA ALA A 57 -8.21 0.71 -4.56
C ALA A 57 -6.70 0.98 -4.52
N PRO A 58 -6.09 1.09 -3.32
CA PRO A 58 -4.65 1.21 -3.19
C PRO A 58 -3.94 0.05 -3.88
N GLN A 59 -2.91 0.32 -4.65
CA GLN A 59 -2.24 -0.68 -5.47
C GLN A 59 -1.61 -1.83 -4.66
N LEU A 60 -1.05 -1.53 -3.49
CA LEU A 60 -0.39 -2.51 -2.64
C LEU A 60 -0.81 -2.34 -1.17
N MET A 61 -0.70 -3.43 -0.42
CA MET A 61 -0.72 -3.41 1.03
C MET A 61 0.34 -4.31 1.63
N ALA A 62 0.90 -3.84 2.74
CA ALA A 62 1.74 -4.62 3.63
C ALA A 62 1.09 -4.68 5.02
N ARG A 63 1.04 -5.87 5.62
CA ARG A 63 0.74 -6.04 7.04
C ARG A 63 2.03 -6.04 7.81
N LEU A 64 2.10 -5.31 8.92
CA LEU A 64 3.27 -5.24 9.77
C LEU A 64 3.14 -6.15 11.00
N GLN A 65 4.28 -6.54 11.58
CA GLN A 65 4.35 -7.39 12.78
C GLN A 65 3.61 -6.80 13.99
N ASP A 66 3.60 -5.48 14.12
CA ASP A 66 2.89 -4.76 15.19
C ASP A 66 1.36 -4.75 15.03
N GLY A 67 0.85 -5.37 13.97
CA GLY A 67 -0.57 -5.46 13.66
C GLY A 67 -1.10 -4.29 12.82
N SER A 68 -0.32 -3.24 12.59
CA SER A 68 -0.68 -2.15 11.69
C SER A 68 -0.59 -2.55 10.21
N GLY A 69 -1.13 -1.72 9.32
CA GLY A 69 -1.04 -1.89 7.88
C GLY A 69 -0.45 -0.66 7.21
N LEU A 70 0.17 -0.89 6.05
CA LEU A 70 0.59 0.14 5.12
C LEU A 70 -0.13 -0.06 3.80
N LEU A 71 -0.86 0.97 3.36
CA LEU A 71 -1.43 1.07 2.02
C LEU A 71 -0.52 1.91 1.12
N LEU A 72 -0.37 1.52 -0.14
CA LEU A 72 0.51 2.24 -1.06
C LEU A 72 -0.08 2.36 -2.46
N ASP A 73 0.13 3.53 -3.06
CA ASP A 73 0.01 3.73 -4.50
C ASP A 73 1.36 4.10 -5.10
N CYS A 74 1.71 3.47 -6.22
CA CYS A 74 2.97 3.74 -6.91
C CYS A 74 2.80 4.88 -7.91
N VAL A 75 3.73 5.83 -7.87
CA VAL A 75 3.77 6.99 -8.76
C VAL A 75 5.05 6.96 -9.59
N GLY A 76 5.04 7.54 -10.79
CA GLY A 76 6.25 7.69 -11.59
C GLY A 76 7.20 8.74 -11.02
N HIS A 77 8.36 8.94 -11.66
CA HIS A 77 9.29 10.02 -11.32
C HIS A 77 8.65 11.41 -11.45
N SER A 78 7.71 11.57 -12.38
CA SER A 78 6.91 12.79 -12.55
C SER A 78 5.90 13.05 -11.42
N GLY A 79 5.75 12.12 -10.46
CA GLY A 79 4.85 12.25 -9.32
C GLY A 79 3.43 11.75 -9.60
N SER A 80 2.51 12.15 -8.72
CA SER A 80 1.08 11.79 -8.81
C SER A 80 0.33 12.76 -9.72
N SER A 81 -0.73 12.26 -10.36
CA SER A 81 -1.73 13.14 -10.99
C SER A 81 -2.57 13.85 -9.92
N ALA A 82 -3.19 14.98 -10.25
CA ALA A 82 -4.09 15.69 -9.33
C ALA A 82 -5.22 14.79 -8.80
N ARG A 83 -5.78 13.94 -9.68
CA ARG A 83 -6.80 12.96 -9.31
C ARG A 83 -6.29 11.94 -8.29
N LEU A 84 -5.07 11.43 -8.47
CA LEU A 84 -4.47 10.49 -7.52
C LEU A 84 -4.11 11.20 -6.20
N ALA A 85 -3.63 12.45 -6.27
CA ALA A 85 -3.33 13.25 -5.08
C ALA A 85 -4.58 13.51 -4.23
N GLU A 86 -5.74 13.75 -4.84
CA GLU A 86 -6.99 13.91 -4.08
C GLU A 86 -7.41 12.61 -3.40
N ARG A 87 -7.43 11.51 -4.16
CA ARG A 87 -7.75 10.18 -3.62
C ARG A 87 -6.78 9.77 -2.51
N ALA A 88 -5.51 10.11 -2.66
CA ALA A 88 -4.47 9.86 -1.66
C ALA A 88 -4.80 10.50 -0.30
N ARG A 89 -5.41 11.69 -0.27
CA ARG A 89 -5.83 12.34 0.99
C ARG A 89 -6.92 11.54 1.68
N VAL A 90 -7.93 11.10 0.94
CA VAL A 90 -9.04 10.29 1.46
C VAL A 90 -8.54 8.94 1.97
N VAL A 91 -7.68 8.26 1.21
CA VAL A 91 -7.10 6.97 1.61
C VAL A 91 -6.20 7.14 2.84
N ALA A 92 -5.41 8.22 2.93
CA ALA A 92 -4.58 8.49 4.09
C ALA A 92 -5.43 8.67 5.35
N ALA A 93 -6.49 9.48 5.29
CA ALA A 93 -7.40 9.70 6.41
C ALA A 93 -8.10 8.38 6.83
N ALA A 94 -8.53 7.57 5.86
CA ALA A 94 -9.15 6.28 6.15
C ALA A 94 -8.17 5.27 6.77
N ALA A 95 -6.91 5.26 6.33
CA ALA A 95 -5.86 4.44 6.93
C ALA A 95 -5.57 4.88 8.37
N GLU A 96 -5.40 6.18 8.60
CA GLU A 96 -5.12 6.74 9.92
C GLU A 96 -6.23 6.42 10.93
N ALA A 97 -7.50 6.50 10.49
CA ALA A 97 -8.65 6.18 11.33
C ALA A 97 -8.66 4.74 11.89
N VAL A 98 -7.91 3.82 11.27
CA VAL A 98 -7.77 2.42 11.73
C VAL A 98 -6.35 2.10 12.24
N GLY A 99 -5.55 3.13 12.53
CA GLY A 99 -4.17 2.99 13.00
C GLY A 99 -3.21 2.45 11.94
N TRP A 100 -3.53 2.66 10.66
CA TRP A 100 -2.69 2.28 9.52
C TRP A 100 -2.05 3.51 8.90
N SER A 101 -1.08 3.28 8.02
CA SER A 101 -0.39 4.32 7.27
C SER A 101 -0.66 4.21 5.77
N TYR A 102 -0.50 5.32 5.07
CA TYR A 102 -0.60 5.39 3.62
C TYR A 102 0.56 6.19 3.04
N ARG A 103 1.07 5.79 1.86
CA ARG A 103 2.07 6.59 1.14
C ARG A 103 1.95 6.49 -0.38
N LEU A 104 2.32 7.58 -1.05
CA LEU A 104 2.64 7.57 -2.48
C LEU A 104 4.11 7.16 -2.67
N ALA A 105 4.32 5.99 -3.27
CA ALA A 105 5.63 5.40 -3.43
C ALA A 105 6.23 5.74 -4.80
N ARG A 106 7.35 6.46 -4.82
CA ARG A 106 8.13 6.72 -6.03
C ARG A 106 9.07 5.55 -6.33
N PRO A 107 9.49 5.37 -7.60
CA PRO A 107 10.69 4.60 -7.87
C PRO A 107 11.86 5.21 -7.10
N PRO A 108 12.75 4.36 -6.56
CA PRO A 108 13.96 4.86 -5.94
C PRO A 108 14.89 5.51 -6.97
N ASP A 109 15.72 6.44 -6.49
CA ASP A 109 16.63 7.19 -7.35
C ASP A 109 17.66 6.28 -8.04
N PRO A 110 18.12 6.61 -9.25
CA PRO A 110 19.20 5.87 -9.92
C PRO A 110 20.47 5.86 -9.06
N GLY A 111 20.93 4.67 -8.66
CA GLY A 111 22.08 4.50 -7.76
C GLY A 111 21.69 4.23 -6.30
N TRP A 112 20.42 4.37 -5.95
CA TRP A 112 19.88 3.83 -4.72
C TRP A 112 19.83 2.30 -4.82
N TRP A 113 20.87 1.64 -4.32
CA TRP A 113 20.84 0.21 -4.02
C TRP A 113 20.89 0.08 -2.50
N PRO A 114 19.86 -0.50 -1.85
CA PRO A 114 19.95 -0.78 -0.43
C PRO A 114 21.01 -1.88 -0.26
N MET A 115 22.25 -1.49 0.04
CA MET A 115 23.22 -2.40 0.62
C MET A 115 22.60 -2.93 1.91
N CYS A 116 22.19 -4.20 1.87
CA CYS A 116 21.64 -5.11 2.88
C CYS A 116 20.84 -4.64 4.12
N GLY A 117 20.81 -3.38 4.57
CA GLY A 117 20.25 -3.03 5.89
C GLY A 117 19.67 -1.62 6.09
N GLY A 118 19.57 -0.77 5.06
CA GLY A 118 19.18 0.64 5.24
C GLY A 118 17.68 0.97 5.13
N TRP A 119 16.88 0.13 4.45
CA TRP A 119 15.46 0.44 4.20
C TRP A 119 14.56 -0.32 5.16
N ARG A 120 13.73 0.42 5.90
CA ARG A 120 12.61 -0.12 6.67
C ARG A 120 11.36 0.69 6.39
N VAL A 121 10.23 0.01 6.27
CA VAL A 121 8.88 0.60 6.23
C VAL A 121 8.66 1.51 7.44
N THR A 122 9.19 1.14 8.59
CA THR A 122 9.07 1.88 9.86
C THR A 122 10.03 3.07 10.00
N GLY A 123 10.89 3.34 9.01
CA GLY A 123 11.92 4.39 9.05
C GLY A 123 11.59 5.70 8.31
N ILE A 124 10.34 5.88 7.84
CA ILE A 124 9.92 7.12 7.17
C ILE A 124 9.54 8.15 8.25
N PRO A 125 10.14 9.36 8.29
CA PRO A 125 9.76 10.39 9.25
C PRO A 125 8.29 10.78 8.99
N GLY A 126 7.41 10.55 9.97
CA GLY A 126 6.01 10.96 9.90
C GLY A 126 4.99 10.10 10.65
N THR A 127 5.35 8.94 11.22
CA THR A 127 4.43 8.20 12.10
C THR A 127 4.53 8.74 13.54
N PRO A 128 3.46 9.31 14.12
CA PRO A 128 3.45 9.61 15.54
C PRO A 128 3.58 8.30 16.32
N GLN A 129 4.57 8.24 17.19
CA GLN A 129 4.68 7.16 18.17
C GLN A 129 3.47 7.24 19.11
N GLY A 130 2.62 6.22 19.05
CA GLY A 130 1.73 5.81 20.13
C GLY A 130 0.57 6.76 20.48
N VAL A 131 -0.63 6.41 20.04
CA VAL A 131 -1.84 6.65 20.82
C VAL A 131 -2.47 5.30 21.16
N HIS A 132 -2.43 4.96 22.45
CA HIS A 132 -3.26 3.89 23.00
C HIS A 132 -4.72 4.33 22.88
N ALA A 133 -5.51 3.68 22.02
CA ALA A 133 -6.94 3.89 21.96
C ALA A 133 -7.68 2.66 22.51
N GLY A 134 -8.35 2.88 23.63
CA GLY A 134 -9.25 1.94 24.27
C GLY A 134 -10.41 1.52 23.36
N SER A 135 -11.02 0.41 23.79
CA SER A 135 -12.14 -0.30 23.21
C SER A 135 -13.29 0.57 22.68
N GLY A 136 -13.82 0.22 21.51
CA GLY A 136 -15.24 0.41 21.19
C GLY A 136 -15.55 0.67 19.71
N GLY A 137 -16.35 -0.23 19.11
CA GLY A 137 -17.12 0.06 17.89
C GLY A 137 -16.76 -0.81 16.69
N GLY A 138 -17.52 -1.90 16.51
CA GLY A 138 -17.33 -2.84 15.41
C GLY A 138 -17.66 -2.25 14.03
N VAL A 139 -16.78 -2.51 13.07
CA VAL A 139 -17.05 -2.35 11.63
C VAL A 139 -17.14 -3.75 11.03
N GLN A 140 -18.28 -4.05 10.39
CA GLN A 140 -18.46 -5.27 9.62
C GLN A 140 -17.57 -5.23 8.37
N GLN A 141 -16.61 -6.16 8.32
CA GLN A 141 -15.80 -6.44 7.14
C GLN A 141 -16.57 -7.42 6.25
N SER A 142 -16.72 -7.11 4.97
CA SER A 142 -17.07 -8.12 3.96
C SER A 142 -15.81 -8.42 3.15
N ALA A 143 -15.34 -9.66 3.23
CA ALA A 143 -14.18 -10.14 2.50
C ALA A 143 -14.55 -10.35 1.03
N ALA A 144 -14.06 -9.50 0.13
CA ALA A 144 -14.14 -9.74 -1.30
C ALA A 144 -13.04 -10.72 -1.72
N GLY A 145 -13.47 -11.83 -2.32
CA GLY A 145 -12.60 -12.89 -2.85
C GLY A 145 -11.63 -12.40 -3.93
N GLY A 146 -10.50 -13.10 -4.03
CA GLY A 146 -9.39 -12.76 -4.92
C GLY A 146 -9.81 -12.65 -6.39
N GLY A 147 -9.87 -11.42 -6.89
CA GLY A 147 -9.93 -11.10 -8.31
C GLY A 147 -8.52 -10.79 -8.81
N GLY A 148 -8.06 -11.55 -9.81
CA GLY A 148 -6.72 -11.43 -10.39
C GLY A 148 -6.42 -10.04 -10.95
N CYS A 149 -5.18 -9.58 -10.76
CA CYS A 149 -4.72 -8.29 -11.27
C CYS A 149 -4.45 -8.40 -12.79
N ALA A 150 -5.47 -8.20 -13.62
CA ALA A 150 -5.32 -7.97 -15.06
C ALA A 150 -6.35 -6.94 -15.57
N GLY A 151 -5.86 -5.87 -16.21
CA GLY A 151 -6.65 -4.80 -16.86
C GLY A 151 -6.86 -3.58 -15.95
N ALA A 152 -6.68 -2.33 -16.37
CA ALA A 152 -6.71 -1.73 -17.70
C ALA A 152 -5.60 -0.68 -17.88
N GLY A 153 -5.20 -0.49 -19.14
CA GLY A 153 -4.42 0.66 -19.60
C GLY A 153 -5.26 1.92 -19.76
#